data_AF-A0A973ITG6-F1
#
_entry.id   AF-A0A973ITG6-F1
#
_cell.length_a   1.000
_cell.length_b   1.000
_cell.length_c   1.000
_cell.angle_alpha   90.00
_cell.angle_beta   90.00
_cell.angle_gamma   90.00
#
_symmetry.space_group_name_H-M   'P 1'
#
loop_
_entity.id
_entity.type
_entity.pdbx_description
1 polymer ?
#
loop_
_entity_poly.entity_id
_entity_poly.type
_entity_poly.pdbx_seq_one_letter_code
_entity_poly.pdbx_strand_id
1 'polypeptide(L)'
;LSYDADYANQGAVYPSQYGNNKLTWEKNHTIDIGTDFGFLNDRITGSFAYFYKKTFDLLQSVPITRTSGHSSIVQNIGTVVNKGIEASLDVAIIRKGKLNWNISGNIATVNNEVVALAKDAAGKDIEITTGQRKTAVGHPIYAWYTRKYAGVDPATGEPMWYLNSKDGETTKNYYDPALTLDFQGGSALPTFSGGLSTHVDFAGLFLDASFFYAGGHKVFEDWSFYTHHTGLYTLLYYNGVEELMGRWQKPGDVTDVPKVIANTTGFNASRPSTRFLYDGDYIRLKDLMIGYSLPASIERKIGFNDISIYMRGTNIWTWVKDDRLKYDPEVRADGYTRLTTPPVKSMVFGLNLKF
;
A
#
# COMPACT_ATOMS: atom_id res chain seq x y z
N LEU A 1 -24.48 16.13 -21.73
CA LEU A 1 -24.62 15.60 -23.10
C LEU A 1 -23.23 15.15 -23.54
N SER A 2 -23.13 13.99 -24.18
CA SER A 2 -21.90 13.54 -24.84
C SER A 2 -22.07 13.56 -26.36
N TYR A 3 -20.96 13.77 -27.07
CA TYR A 3 -20.88 13.97 -28.52
C TYR A 3 -19.93 12.96 -29.18
N ASP A 4 -19.70 11.82 -28.52
CA ASP A 4 -18.73 10.79 -28.89
C ASP A 4 -19.38 9.54 -29.51
N ALA A 5 -20.69 9.57 -29.79
CA ALA A 5 -21.42 8.48 -30.41
C ALA A 5 -21.73 8.78 -31.89
N ASP A 6 -21.94 7.72 -32.66
CA ASP A 6 -22.51 7.77 -33.99
C ASP A 6 -23.75 6.87 -34.09
N TYR A 7 -24.66 7.23 -35.00
CA TYR A 7 -25.76 6.37 -35.41
C TYR A 7 -25.87 6.42 -36.93
N ALA A 8 -25.70 5.26 -37.58
CA ALA A 8 -25.67 5.15 -39.03
C ALA A 8 -24.61 6.06 -39.70
N ASN A 9 -23.39 6.10 -39.15
CA ASN A 9 -22.30 6.97 -39.61
C ASN A 9 -22.62 8.48 -39.58
N GLN A 10 -23.61 8.90 -38.77
CA GLN A 10 -23.91 10.29 -38.49
C GLN A 10 -23.59 10.57 -37.01
N GLY A 11 -22.99 11.74 -36.73
CA GLY A 11 -22.70 12.15 -35.36
C GLY A 11 -23.98 12.18 -34.52
N ALA A 12 -23.94 11.54 -33.35
CA ALA A 12 -25.07 11.42 -32.45
C ALA A 12 -24.78 12.13 -31.12
N VAL A 13 -25.85 12.63 -30.50
CA VAL A 13 -25.81 13.23 -29.17
C VAL A 13 -26.72 12.44 -28.26
N TYR A 14 -26.24 12.11 -27.07
CA TYR A 14 -27.05 11.44 -26.07
C TYR A 14 -26.81 12.02 -24.66
N PRO A 15 -27.80 11.90 -23.76
CA PRO A 15 -27.61 12.20 -22.36
C PRO A 15 -26.62 11.20 -21.75
N SER A 16 -25.45 11.66 -21.35
CA SER A 16 -24.41 10.79 -20.78
C SER A 16 -24.50 10.63 -19.27
N GLN A 17 -25.27 11.48 -18.59
CA GLN A 17 -25.41 11.44 -17.14
C GLN A 17 -26.86 11.71 -16.73
N TYR A 18 -27.30 11.03 -15.68
CA TYR A 18 -28.53 11.34 -15.00
C TYR A 18 -28.27 12.45 -13.98
N GLY A 19 -28.92 13.61 -14.12
CA GLY A 19 -28.72 14.75 -13.24
C GLY A 19 -29.31 14.52 -11.85
N ASN A 20 -28.63 15.02 -10.81
CA ASN A 20 -29.14 15.03 -9.44
C ASN A 20 -29.05 16.44 -8.85
N ASN A 21 -30.18 17.16 -8.79
CA ASN A 21 -30.27 18.52 -8.25
C ASN A 21 -30.21 18.58 -6.71
N LYS A 22 -30.17 17.43 -6.02
CA LYS A 22 -30.01 17.34 -4.56
C LYS A 22 -28.57 17.14 -4.13
N LEU A 23 -27.62 17.11 -5.08
CA LEU A 23 -26.21 16.97 -4.76
C LEU A 23 -25.73 18.13 -3.89
N THR A 24 -24.96 17.78 -2.86
CA THR A 24 -24.30 18.69 -1.93
C THR A 24 -22.85 18.26 -1.73
N TRP A 25 -22.10 19.07 -1.00
CA TRP A 25 -20.76 18.73 -0.53
C TRP A 25 -20.75 17.49 0.36
N GLU A 26 -19.69 16.68 0.23
CA GLU A 26 -19.31 15.72 1.26
C GLU A 26 -18.94 16.48 2.54
N LYS A 27 -19.36 15.96 3.70
CA LYS A 27 -19.18 16.62 4.99
C LYS A 27 -18.28 15.78 5.88
N ASN A 28 -17.67 16.44 6.85
CA ASN A 28 -16.79 15.78 7.79
C ASN A 28 -17.03 16.29 9.22
N HIS A 29 -17.02 15.37 10.18
CA HIS A 29 -16.99 15.65 11.61
C HIS A 29 -15.70 15.08 12.20
N THR A 30 -14.82 15.97 12.68
CA THR A 30 -13.54 15.60 13.28
C THR A 30 -13.53 15.94 14.77
N ILE A 31 -13.09 14.98 15.58
CA ILE A 31 -12.70 15.17 16.98
C ILE A 31 -11.22 14.86 17.05
N ASP A 32 -10.45 15.74 17.69
CA ASP A 32 -9.03 15.57 17.94
C ASP A 32 -8.75 15.97 19.40
N ILE A 33 -8.15 15.06 20.16
CA ILE A 33 -7.83 15.26 21.57
C ILE A 33 -6.38 14.85 21.76
N GLY A 34 -5.54 15.83 22.10
CA GLY A 34 -4.12 15.62 22.30
C GLY A 34 -3.58 16.19 23.60
N THR A 35 -2.41 15.70 23.99
CA THR A 35 -1.60 16.21 25.08
C THR A 35 -0.14 16.25 24.66
N ASP A 36 0.53 17.31 25.08
CA ASP A 36 1.97 17.47 24.96
C ASP A 36 2.61 17.38 26.34
N PHE A 37 3.84 16.86 26.41
CA PHE A 37 4.59 16.76 27.64
C PHE A 37 6.08 16.99 27.44
N GLY A 38 6.72 17.50 28.49
CA GLY A 38 8.16 17.74 28.55
C GLY A 38 8.69 17.42 29.94
N PHE A 39 9.79 16.67 30.02
CA PHE A 39 10.47 16.30 31.25
C PHE A 39 11.96 16.63 31.20
N LEU A 40 12.56 16.78 32.38
CA LEU A 40 14.02 16.92 32.56
C LEU A 40 14.61 18.12 31.78
N ASN A 41 13.96 19.28 31.86
CA ASN A 41 14.29 20.48 31.07
C ASN A 41 14.27 20.17 29.57
N ASP A 42 13.15 19.61 29.09
CA ASP A 42 12.92 19.27 27.69
C ASP A 42 14.01 18.37 27.09
N ARG A 43 14.48 17.42 27.91
CA ARG A 43 15.33 16.32 27.44
C ARG A 43 14.50 15.17 26.90
N ILE A 44 13.27 15.04 27.40
CA ILE A 44 12.27 14.09 26.91
C ILE A 44 11.03 14.91 26.61
N THR A 45 10.68 15.04 25.35
CA THR A 45 9.46 15.73 24.91
C THR A 45 8.64 14.77 24.07
N GLY A 46 7.34 14.92 24.09
CA GLY A 46 6.48 14.08 23.28
C GLY A 46 5.07 14.62 23.19
N SER A 47 4.32 14.03 22.27
CA SER A 47 2.92 14.30 22.05
C SER A 47 2.15 13.00 21.93
N PHE A 48 0.89 13.02 22.34
CA PHE A 48 -0.05 11.95 22.09
C PHE A 48 -1.38 12.58 21.68
N ALA A 49 -1.96 12.13 20.59
CA ALA A 49 -3.27 12.54 20.12
C ALA A 49 -4.13 11.32 19.75
N TYR A 50 -5.42 11.43 20.01
CA TYR A 50 -6.45 10.55 19.47
C TYR A 50 -7.33 11.35 18.51
N PHE A 51 -7.52 10.81 17.31
CA PHE A 51 -8.41 11.40 16.33
C PHE A 51 -9.58 10.47 16.00
N TYR A 52 -10.72 11.10 15.74
CA TYR A 52 -11.91 10.47 15.17
C TYR A 52 -12.45 11.37 14.06
N LYS A 53 -12.50 10.85 12.84
CA LYS A 53 -12.94 11.57 11.64
C LYS A 53 -14.06 10.78 10.96
N LYS A 54 -15.27 11.32 10.98
CA LYS A 54 -16.43 10.76 10.28
C LYS A 54 -16.73 11.60 9.05
N THR A 55 -16.44 11.06 7.87
CA THR A 55 -16.85 11.64 6.59
C THR A 55 -18.18 11.04 6.18
N PHE A 56 -19.18 11.88 5.93
CA PHE A 56 -20.54 11.47 5.59
C PHE A 56 -21.06 12.30 4.40
N ASP A 57 -22.22 11.92 3.87
CA ASP A 57 -22.74 12.48 2.61
C ASP A 57 -21.74 12.27 1.45
N LEU A 58 -20.96 11.17 1.46
CA LEU A 58 -20.00 10.84 0.40
C LEU A 58 -20.72 10.61 -0.93
N LEU A 59 -20.09 11.03 -2.02
CA LEU A 59 -20.60 10.89 -3.37
C LEU A 59 -20.42 9.44 -3.86
N GLN A 60 -21.52 8.68 -3.86
CA GLN A 60 -21.56 7.31 -4.37
C GLN A 60 -22.28 7.27 -5.73
N SER A 61 -21.72 6.54 -6.68
CA SER A 61 -22.42 6.18 -7.93
C SER A 61 -23.39 5.04 -7.64
N VAL A 62 -24.68 5.37 -7.50
CA VAL A 62 -25.74 4.43 -7.10
C VAL A 62 -26.40 3.85 -8.35
N PRO A 63 -26.40 2.52 -8.54
CA PRO A 63 -27.11 1.88 -9.65
C PRO A 63 -28.60 2.25 -9.67
N ILE A 64 -29.12 2.57 -10.85
CA ILE A 64 -30.54 2.83 -11.07
C ILE A 64 -31.10 1.85 -12.11
N THR A 65 -32.43 1.80 -12.22
CA THR A 65 -33.07 0.97 -13.24
C THR A 65 -32.59 1.33 -14.64
N ARG A 66 -32.21 0.32 -15.43
CA ARG A 66 -31.81 0.51 -16.83
C ARG A 66 -32.95 1.04 -17.71
N THR A 67 -34.20 0.94 -17.26
CA THR A 67 -35.35 1.58 -17.95
C THR A 67 -35.26 3.11 -17.99
N SER A 68 -34.44 3.71 -17.11
CA SER A 68 -34.15 5.15 -17.14
C SER A 68 -33.25 5.58 -18.30
N GLY A 69 -32.65 4.63 -19.04
CA GLY A 69 -31.63 4.91 -20.05
C GLY A 69 -30.22 5.14 -19.49
N HIS A 70 -30.06 5.06 -18.16
CA HIS A 70 -28.78 5.26 -17.47
C HIS A 70 -28.48 4.09 -16.51
N SER A 71 -27.20 3.88 -16.20
CA SER A 71 -26.73 2.79 -15.32
C SER A 71 -26.63 3.20 -13.85
N SER A 72 -26.39 4.48 -13.55
CA SER A 72 -26.28 5.00 -12.19
C SER A 72 -26.57 6.49 -12.10
N ILE A 73 -26.76 6.97 -10.86
CA ILE A 73 -26.84 8.38 -10.48
C ILE A 73 -25.92 8.63 -9.27
N VAL A 74 -25.24 9.76 -9.23
CA VAL A 74 -24.41 10.13 -8.07
C VAL A 74 -25.30 10.66 -6.94
N GLN A 75 -25.11 10.17 -5.72
CA GLN A 75 -25.87 10.58 -4.53
C GLN A 75 -24.95 10.74 -3.31
N ASN A 76 -25.29 11.67 -2.41
CA ASN A 76 -24.64 11.86 -1.11
C ASN A 76 -25.18 10.82 -0.11
N ILE A 77 -24.51 9.68 0.05
CA ILE A 77 -24.98 8.59 0.93
C ILE A 77 -23.85 7.94 1.74
N GLY A 78 -22.68 7.72 1.12
CA GLY A 78 -21.63 6.94 1.76
C GLY A 78 -21.16 7.58 3.07
N THR A 79 -20.80 6.75 4.04
CA THR A 79 -20.19 7.20 5.30
C THR A 79 -18.97 6.34 5.62
N VAL A 80 -17.86 6.98 5.94
CA VAL A 80 -16.60 6.34 6.34
C VAL A 80 -16.09 6.99 7.62
N VAL A 81 -15.58 6.16 8.53
CA VAL A 81 -14.91 6.59 9.74
C VAL A 81 -13.43 6.24 9.64
N ASN A 82 -12.58 7.20 9.99
CA ASN A 82 -11.17 7.01 10.26
C ASN A 82 -10.91 7.38 11.71
N LYS A 83 -10.32 6.48 12.49
CA LYS A 83 -9.95 6.77 13.88
C LYS A 83 -8.61 6.15 14.21
N GLY A 84 -7.88 6.76 15.13
CA GLY A 84 -6.55 6.28 15.47
C GLY A 84 -5.87 7.15 16.50
N ILE A 85 -4.64 6.77 16.80
CA ILE A 85 -3.73 7.53 17.65
C ILE A 85 -2.53 7.98 16.85
N GLU A 86 -1.99 9.13 17.26
CA GLU A 86 -0.72 9.66 16.83
C GLU A 86 0.12 9.90 18.07
N ALA A 87 1.37 9.46 18.07
CA ALA A 87 2.30 9.69 19.17
C ALA A 87 3.66 10.04 18.62
N SER A 88 4.34 10.98 19.28
CA SER A 88 5.73 11.31 19.03
C SER A 88 6.53 11.36 20.33
N LEU A 89 7.81 11.02 20.23
CA LEU A 89 8.74 11.10 21.34
C LEU A 89 10.10 11.54 20.82
N ASP A 90 10.65 12.56 21.44
CA ASP A 90 11.97 13.09 21.19
C ASP A 90 12.78 12.98 22.48
N VAL A 91 13.94 12.34 22.39
CA VAL A 91 14.81 12.06 23.52
C VAL A 91 16.22 12.52 23.21
N ALA A 92 16.68 13.51 23.98
CA ALA A 92 18.08 13.89 24.00
C ALA A 92 18.88 12.94 24.90
N ILE A 93 19.31 11.81 24.32
CA ILE A 93 20.03 10.73 25.00
C ILE A 93 21.31 11.25 25.66
N ILE A 94 22.09 12.08 24.96
CA ILE A 94 23.32 12.68 25.50
C ILE A 94 23.37 14.17 25.13
N ARG A 95 23.61 15.02 26.12
CA ARG A 95 23.96 16.44 25.96
C ARG A 95 25.15 16.73 26.87
N LYS A 96 26.36 16.30 26.49
CA LYS A 96 27.54 16.41 27.37
C LYS A 96 28.80 16.75 26.58
N GLY A 97 29.36 17.92 26.88
CA GLY A 97 30.61 18.39 26.28
C GLY A 97 30.47 18.51 24.76
N LYS A 98 31.24 17.70 24.02
CA LYS A 98 31.23 17.68 22.55
C LYS A 98 30.33 16.60 21.93
N LEU A 99 29.69 15.77 22.76
CA LEU A 99 28.81 14.69 22.32
C LEU A 99 27.35 15.11 22.53
N ASN A 100 26.62 15.18 21.41
CA ASN A 100 25.17 15.27 21.40
C ASN A 100 24.62 14.03 20.72
N TRP A 101 23.61 13.41 21.31
CA TRP A 101 22.89 12.31 20.70
C TRP A 101 21.40 12.49 20.99
N ASN A 102 20.62 12.62 19.93
CA ASN A 102 19.17 12.72 19.98
C ASN A 102 18.55 11.57 19.18
N ILE A 103 17.48 11.01 19.70
CA ILE A 103 16.62 10.04 18.99
C ILE A 103 15.22 10.63 19.01
N SER A 104 14.56 10.62 17.86
CA SER A 104 13.16 10.99 17.72
C SER A 104 12.40 9.88 17.03
N GLY A 105 11.14 9.68 17.41
CA GLY A 105 10.28 8.70 16.81
C GLY A 105 8.84 9.16 16.82
N ASN A 106 8.10 8.74 15.81
CA ASN A 106 6.67 8.99 15.71
C ASN A 106 5.95 7.76 15.17
N ILE A 107 4.71 7.57 15.58
CA ILE A 107 3.81 6.53 15.09
C ILE A 107 2.42 7.11 14.92
N ALA A 108 1.77 6.78 13.82
CA ALA A 108 0.37 7.03 13.56
C ALA A 108 -0.32 5.69 13.26
N THR A 109 -1.52 5.53 13.77
CA THR A 109 -2.39 4.39 13.47
C THR A 109 -3.67 4.89 12.82
N VAL A 110 -4.26 4.09 11.96
CA VAL A 110 -5.56 4.39 11.36
C VAL A 110 -6.37 3.13 11.20
N ASN A 111 -7.57 3.14 11.79
CA ASN A 111 -8.62 2.18 11.48
C ASN A 111 -9.65 2.86 10.59
N ASN A 112 -9.76 2.38 9.35
CA ASN A 112 -10.71 2.83 8.35
C ASN A 112 -11.90 1.87 8.28
N GLU A 113 -13.11 2.40 8.35
CA GLU A 113 -14.33 1.60 8.35
C GLU A 113 -15.42 2.28 7.53
N VAL A 114 -16.00 1.53 6.59
CA VAL A 114 -17.24 1.94 5.90
C VAL A 114 -18.41 1.70 6.85
N VAL A 115 -19.14 2.76 7.17
CA VAL A 115 -20.27 2.74 8.11
C VAL A 115 -21.61 2.66 7.38
N ALA A 116 -21.71 3.27 6.19
CA ALA A 116 -22.93 3.25 5.41
C ALA A 116 -22.63 3.32 3.91
N LEU A 117 -23.47 2.63 3.13
CA LEU A 117 -23.53 2.67 1.67
C LEU A 117 -24.98 2.87 1.23
N ALA A 118 -25.18 3.22 -0.04
CA ALA A 118 -26.50 3.18 -0.66
C ALA A 118 -27.14 1.80 -0.54
N LYS A 119 -28.46 1.77 -0.35
CA LYS A 119 -29.25 0.54 -0.26
C LYS A 119 -30.04 0.31 -1.55
N ASP A 120 -30.19 -0.95 -1.92
CA ASP A 120 -31.06 -1.36 -3.02
C ASP A 120 -32.54 -1.31 -2.62
N ALA A 121 -33.42 -1.67 -3.56
CA ALA A 121 -34.87 -1.68 -3.32
C ALA A 121 -35.31 -2.69 -2.24
N ALA A 122 -34.48 -3.69 -1.92
CA ALA A 122 -34.72 -4.66 -0.85
C ALA A 122 -34.12 -4.22 0.50
N GLY A 123 -33.51 -3.03 0.57
CA GLY A 123 -32.89 -2.48 1.77
C GLY A 123 -31.47 -3.02 2.06
N LYS A 124 -30.89 -3.80 1.14
CA LYS A 124 -29.54 -4.34 1.26
C LYS A 124 -28.51 -3.34 0.78
N ASP A 125 -27.36 -3.27 1.45
CA ASP A 125 -26.28 -2.37 1.04
C ASP A 125 -25.74 -2.75 -0.35
N ILE A 126 -25.54 -1.74 -1.18
CA ILE A 126 -24.94 -1.83 -2.52
C ILE A 126 -23.43 -1.77 -2.34
N GLU A 127 -22.85 -2.94 -2.13
CA GLU A 127 -21.40 -3.13 -2.03
C GLU A 127 -20.72 -2.86 -3.38
N ILE A 128 -19.52 -2.30 -3.34
CA ILE A 128 -18.76 -1.90 -4.53
C ILE A 128 -17.56 -2.82 -4.68
N THR A 129 -17.55 -3.65 -5.71
CA THR A 129 -16.41 -4.54 -6.03
C THR A 129 -15.60 -3.95 -7.18
N THR A 130 -14.32 -3.69 -6.95
CA THR A 130 -13.40 -3.10 -7.95
C THR A 130 -12.09 -3.89 -7.97
N GLY A 131 -11.89 -4.68 -9.03
CA GLY A 131 -10.76 -5.61 -9.11
C GLY A 131 -10.87 -6.67 -8.01
N GLN A 132 -9.79 -6.86 -7.25
CA GLN A 132 -9.69 -7.80 -6.13
C GLN A 132 -10.04 -7.15 -4.78
N ARG A 133 -10.81 -6.05 -4.79
CA ARG A 133 -11.19 -5.31 -3.59
C ARG A 133 -12.69 -5.13 -3.54
N LYS A 134 -13.20 -4.98 -2.32
CA LYS A 134 -14.62 -4.74 -2.06
C LYS A 134 -14.80 -3.70 -0.97
N THR A 135 -15.60 -2.68 -1.26
CA THR A 135 -16.10 -1.69 -0.29
C THR A 135 -17.44 -2.19 0.22
N ALA A 136 -17.51 -2.51 1.52
CA ALA A 136 -18.69 -3.01 2.19
C ALA A 136 -18.73 -2.50 3.63
N VAL A 137 -19.94 -2.36 4.18
CA VAL A 137 -20.13 -1.92 5.58
C VAL A 137 -19.39 -2.86 6.55
N GLY A 138 -18.71 -2.29 7.53
CA GLY A 138 -17.88 -3.02 8.49
C GLY A 138 -16.47 -3.36 8.01
N HIS A 139 -16.10 -2.95 6.78
CA HIS A 139 -14.77 -3.17 6.20
C HIS A 139 -14.11 -1.85 5.79
N PRO A 140 -12.76 -1.80 5.66
CA PRO A 140 -12.07 -0.64 5.10
C PRO A 140 -12.38 -0.44 3.61
N ILE A 141 -12.26 0.80 3.12
CA ILE A 141 -12.63 1.20 1.74
C ILE A 141 -11.88 0.45 0.63
N TYR A 142 -10.76 -0.19 0.94
CA TYR A 142 -9.98 -1.02 0.02
C TYR A 142 -9.68 -2.41 0.60
N ALA A 143 -10.66 -3.02 1.27
CA ALA A 143 -10.54 -4.39 1.76
C ALA A 143 -10.31 -5.37 0.61
N TRP A 144 -9.37 -6.30 0.79
CA TRP A 144 -9.07 -7.33 -0.21
C TRP A 144 -10.17 -8.38 -0.24
N TYR A 145 -10.73 -8.62 -1.42
CA TYR A 145 -11.83 -9.54 -1.69
C TYR A 145 -11.49 -10.37 -2.93
N THR A 146 -10.96 -11.57 -2.71
CA THR A 146 -10.43 -12.43 -3.78
C THR A 146 -10.54 -13.90 -3.40
N ARG A 147 -10.14 -14.78 -4.32
CA ARG A 147 -10.10 -16.23 -4.09
C ARG A 147 -8.94 -16.61 -3.19
N LYS A 148 -9.11 -17.58 -2.30
CA LYS A 148 -8.00 -18.10 -1.48
C LYS A 148 -7.29 -19.26 -2.17
N TYR A 149 -6.01 -19.07 -2.46
CA TYR A 149 -5.11 -20.10 -2.99
C TYR A 149 -4.76 -21.12 -1.91
N ALA A 150 -4.83 -22.41 -2.25
CA ALA A 150 -4.57 -23.54 -1.36
C ALA A 150 -3.20 -24.20 -1.61
N GLY A 151 -2.43 -23.71 -2.59
CA GLY A 151 -1.11 -24.25 -2.92
C GLY A 151 -1.12 -25.10 -4.18
N VAL A 152 -0.08 -25.92 -4.32
CA VAL A 152 0.11 -26.86 -5.43
C VAL A 152 -0.11 -28.27 -4.91
N ASP A 153 -0.87 -29.09 -5.63
CA ASP A 153 -1.01 -30.51 -5.32
C ASP A 153 0.33 -31.23 -5.58
N PRO A 154 1.02 -31.79 -4.57
CA PRO A 154 2.32 -32.44 -4.76
C PRO A 154 2.26 -33.68 -5.67
N ALA A 155 1.11 -34.33 -5.81
CA ALA A 155 0.96 -35.52 -6.64
C ALA A 155 0.86 -35.18 -8.14
N THR A 156 0.27 -34.03 -8.48
CA THR A 156 -0.07 -33.68 -9.87
C THR A 156 0.60 -32.41 -10.39
N GLY A 157 1.05 -31.54 -9.48
CA GLY A 157 1.60 -30.22 -9.80
C GLY A 157 0.54 -29.17 -10.14
N GLU A 158 -0.75 -29.48 -9.94
CA GLU A 158 -1.86 -28.58 -10.25
C GLU A 158 -2.08 -27.55 -9.14
N PRO A 159 -2.40 -26.28 -9.48
CA PRO A 159 -2.81 -25.29 -8.48
C PRO A 159 -4.16 -25.66 -7.85
N MET A 160 -4.34 -25.29 -6.60
CA MET A 160 -5.58 -25.50 -5.85
C MET A 160 -6.10 -24.21 -5.23
N TRP A 161 -7.42 -24.11 -5.07
CA TRP A 161 -8.09 -23.02 -4.35
C TRP A 161 -9.14 -23.59 -3.40
N TYR A 162 -9.35 -22.93 -2.27
CA TYR A 162 -10.46 -23.28 -1.35
C TYR A 162 -11.78 -22.82 -1.94
N LEU A 163 -12.77 -23.72 -2.03
CA LEU A 163 -14.09 -23.43 -2.64
C LEU A 163 -14.80 -22.26 -1.94
N ASN A 164 -14.75 -22.23 -0.61
CA ASN A 164 -15.33 -21.17 0.21
C ASN A 164 -14.43 -19.92 0.36
N SER A 165 -13.27 -19.89 -0.30
CA SER A 165 -12.24 -18.86 -0.13
C SER A 165 -11.76 -18.61 1.31
N LYS A 166 -11.86 -19.62 2.17
CA LYS A 166 -11.40 -19.63 3.56
C LYS A 166 -10.54 -20.84 3.90
N ASP A 167 -11.06 -22.05 3.78
CA ASP A 167 -10.44 -23.31 4.23
C ASP A 167 -11.25 -24.52 3.74
N GLY A 168 -10.83 -25.73 4.15
CA GLY A 168 -11.57 -26.95 3.88
C GLY A 168 -11.41 -27.45 2.45
N GLU A 169 -12.53 -27.68 1.76
CA GLU A 169 -12.56 -28.31 0.44
C GLU A 169 -11.88 -27.45 -0.63
N THR A 170 -11.07 -28.10 -1.48
CA THR A 170 -10.33 -27.45 -2.55
C THR A 170 -10.78 -27.93 -3.92
N THR A 171 -10.60 -27.07 -4.91
CA THR A 171 -10.77 -27.39 -6.33
C THR A 171 -9.50 -27.05 -7.10
N LYS A 172 -9.24 -27.80 -8.17
CA LYS A 172 -8.18 -27.52 -9.16
C LYS A 172 -8.71 -26.72 -10.35
N ASN A 173 -10.02 -26.50 -10.43
CA ASN A 173 -10.66 -25.73 -11.50
C ASN A 173 -10.92 -24.30 -11.04
N TYR A 174 -10.20 -23.33 -11.60
CA TYR A 174 -10.41 -21.91 -11.30
C TYR A 174 -11.81 -21.38 -11.67
N TYR A 175 -12.52 -22.06 -12.57
CA TYR A 175 -13.89 -21.74 -13.00
C TYR A 175 -14.94 -22.69 -12.40
N ASP A 176 -14.58 -23.41 -11.34
CA ASP A 176 -15.54 -24.20 -10.59
C ASP A 176 -16.70 -23.30 -10.12
N PRO A 177 -17.97 -23.65 -10.40
CA PRO A 177 -19.11 -22.84 -10.00
C PRO A 177 -19.27 -22.72 -8.47
N ALA A 178 -18.68 -23.64 -7.69
CA ALA A 178 -18.67 -23.57 -6.24
C ALA A 178 -17.53 -22.68 -5.69
N LEU A 179 -16.58 -22.23 -6.52
CA LEU A 179 -15.47 -21.38 -6.09
C LEU A 179 -15.91 -19.92 -5.93
N THR A 180 -15.99 -19.49 -4.68
CA THR A 180 -16.47 -18.16 -4.27
C THR A 180 -15.35 -17.14 -4.08
N LEU A 181 -15.70 -15.86 -3.97
CA LEU A 181 -14.80 -14.79 -3.51
C LEU A 181 -15.12 -14.48 -2.06
N ASP A 182 -14.10 -14.14 -1.26
CA ASP A 182 -14.32 -13.66 0.09
C ASP A 182 -13.28 -12.63 0.55
N PHE A 183 -13.55 -11.94 1.65
CA PHE A 183 -12.60 -11.05 2.30
C PHE A 183 -11.39 -11.84 2.82
N GLN A 184 -10.19 -11.42 2.41
CA GLN A 184 -8.94 -12.15 2.71
C GLN A 184 -8.17 -11.57 3.90
N GLY A 185 -8.80 -10.68 4.66
CA GLY A 185 -8.18 -9.96 5.76
C GLY A 185 -7.23 -8.85 5.30
N GLY A 186 -7.23 -7.74 6.02
CA GLY A 186 -6.44 -6.56 5.68
C GLY A 186 -7.00 -5.76 4.49
N SER A 187 -6.32 -4.68 4.16
CA SER A 187 -6.69 -3.75 3.09
C SER A 187 -5.45 -3.25 2.36
N ALA A 188 -5.63 -2.48 1.30
CA ALA A 188 -4.53 -1.75 0.65
C ALA A 188 -3.95 -0.63 1.54
N LEU A 189 -4.68 -0.17 2.56
CA LEU A 189 -4.30 0.96 3.41
C LEU A 189 -3.51 0.46 4.63
N PRO A 190 -2.32 1.03 4.91
CA PRO A 190 -1.59 0.78 6.17
C PRO A 190 -2.47 1.08 7.38
N THR A 191 -2.43 0.21 8.38
CA THR A 191 -3.11 0.45 9.67
C THR A 191 -2.21 1.18 10.65
N PHE A 192 -0.90 1.20 10.39
CA PHE A 192 0.08 2.02 11.08
C PHE A 192 1.22 2.44 10.17
N SER A 193 1.80 3.59 10.47
CA SER A 193 3.01 4.12 9.84
C SER A 193 3.74 5.06 10.78
N GLY A 194 5.04 5.23 10.60
CA GLY A 194 5.81 6.12 11.45
C GLY A 194 7.25 6.30 10.99
N GLY A 195 7.98 7.03 11.81
CA GLY A 195 9.38 7.33 11.61
C GLY A 195 10.21 7.08 12.86
N LEU A 196 11.49 6.80 12.64
CA LEU A 196 12.51 6.81 13.68
C LEU A 196 13.72 7.54 13.12
N SER A 197 14.18 8.57 13.80
CA SER A 197 15.37 9.32 13.43
C SER A 197 16.38 9.32 14.56
N THR A 198 17.66 9.31 14.21
CA THR A 198 18.76 9.48 15.16
C THR A 198 19.71 10.52 14.61
N HIS A 199 20.18 11.38 15.50
CA HIS A 199 21.15 12.41 15.21
C HIS A 199 22.28 12.34 16.25
N VAL A 200 23.51 12.20 15.79
CA VAL A 200 24.71 12.13 16.63
C VAL A 200 25.70 13.19 16.15
N ASP A 201 26.12 14.06 17.04
CA ASP A 201 27.25 14.96 16.84
C ASP A 201 28.37 14.62 17.83
N PHE A 202 29.59 14.48 17.32
CA PHE A 202 30.78 14.32 18.14
C PHE A 202 31.96 15.09 17.56
N ALA A 203 32.28 16.23 18.19
CA ALA A 203 33.50 17.00 17.88
C ALA A 203 33.72 17.31 16.38
N GLY A 204 32.63 17.63 15.67
CA GLY A 204 32.63 17.92 14.23
C GLY A 204 32.15 16.75 13.38
N LEU A 205 32.26 15.49 13.84
CA LEU A 205 31.63 14.36 13.17
C LEU A 205 30.12 14.41 13.42
N PHE A 206 29.33 14.22 12.37
CA PHE A 206 27.88 14.14 12.51
C PHE A 206 27.30 12.95 11.73
N LEU A 207 26.22 12.39 12.26
CA LEU A 207 25.43 11.35 11.65
C LEU A 207 23.95 11.66 11.84
N ASP A 208 23.21 11.66 10.74
CA ASP A 208 21.76 11.73 10.70
C ASP A 208 21.22 10.50 9.98
N ALA A 209 20.35 9.74 10.62
CA ALA A 209 19.67 8.62 9.97
C ALA A 209 18.17 8.73 10.23
N SER A 210 17.37 8.55 9.19
CA SER A 210 15.91 8.58 9.24
C SER A 210 15.31 7.33 8.60
N PHE A 211 14.57 6.59 9.41
CA PHE A 211 13.85 5.39 9.04
C PHE A 211 12.37 5.71 8.91
N PHE A 212 11.73 5.12 7.91
CA PHE A 212 10.28 5.08 7.77
C PHE A 212 9.80 3.64 7.87
N TYR A 213 8.66 3.43 8.50
CA TYR A 213 8.01 2.12 8.54
C TYR A 213 6.51 2.24 8.33
N ALA A 214 5.91 1.24 7.70
CA ALA A 214 4.47 1.13 7.52
C ALA A 214 4.07 -0.35 7.52
N GLY A 215 2.86 -0.66 7.98
CA GLY A 215 2.42 -2.05 8.07
C GLY A 215 0.93 -2.24 8.31
N GLY A 216 0.54 -3.50 8.48
CA GLY A 216 -0.85 -3.93 8.62
C GLY A 216 -1.70 -3.86 7.34
N HIS A 217 -1.06 -3.65 6.18
CA HIS A 217 -1.70 -3.67 4.87
C HIS A 217 -1.15 -4.80 4.01
N LYS A 218 -1.83 -5.04 2.88
CA LYS A 218 -1.41 -6.02 1.90
C LYS A 218 -1.28 -5.38 0.53
N VAL A 219 -0.36 -5.92 -0.26
CA VAL A 219 -0.06 -5.51 -1.62
C VAL A 219 -0.42 -6.65 -2.58
N PHE A 220 -1.06 -6.33 -3.70
CA PHE A 220 -1.45 -7.29 -4.72
C PHE A 220 -0.58 -7.15 -5.98
N GLU A 221 -0.05 -8.27 -6.48
CA GLU A 221 0.72 -8.31 -7.71
C GLU A 221 -0.18 -8.37 -8.96
N ASP A 222 -0.35 -7.20 -9.58
CA ASP A 222 -1.30 -6.96 -10.69
C ASP A 222 -0.81 -7.56 -12.02
N TRP A 223 0.50 -7.69 -12.21
CA TRP A 223 1.12 -8.25 -13.41
C TRP A 223 1.33 -9.75 -13.34
N SER A 224 0.86 -10.41 -12.28
CA SER A 224 1.02 -11.85 -12.07
C SER A 224 0.57 -12.70 -13.26
N PHE A 225 -0.51 -12.31 -13.95
CA PHE A 225 -1.00 -13.02 -15.14
C PHE A 225 0.04 -13.08 -16.27
N TYR A 226 0.87 -12.05 -16.42
CA TYR A 226 1.88 -11.94 -17.48
C TYR A 226 3.23 -12.50 -17.05
N THR A 227 3.68 -12.19 -15.83
CA THR A 227 5.05 -12.47 -15.37
C THR A 227 5.17 -13.76 -14.58
N HIS A 228 4.09 -14.22 -13.93
CA HIS A 228 4.06 -15.44 -13.12
C HIS A 228 3.28 -16.58 -13.79
N HIS A 229 2.98 -16.47 -15.08
CA HIS A 229 2.24 -17.48 -15.84
C HIS A 229 3.01 -18.81 -15.88
N THR A 230 2.33 -19.95 -15.66
CA THR A 230 2.93 -21.29 -15.78
C THR A 230 2.58 -21.94 -17.13
N GLY A 231 2.80 -21.20 -18.21
CA GLY A 231 2.45 -21.64 -19.57
C GLY A 231 2.71 -20.57 -20.62
N LEU A 232 1.86 -20.48 -21.65
CA LEU A 232 2.09 -19.70 -22.88
C LEU A 232 2.66 -18.29 -22.68
N TYR A 233 2.15 -17.49 -21.73
CA TYR A 233 2.58 -16.11 -21.58
C TYR A 233 4.06 -15.95 -21.25
N THR A 234 4.60 -16.70 -20.28
CA THR A 234 6.01 -16.60 -19.88
C THR A 234 6.94 -17.41 -20.77
N LEU A 235 6.39 -18.28 -21.62
CA LEU A 235 7.14 -19.09 -22.58
C LEU A 235 7.24 -18.45 -23.96
N LEU A 236 6.33 -17.52 -24.31
CA LEU A 236 6.26 -16.95 -25.66
C LEU A 236 6.10 -15.43 -25.72
N TYR A 237 5.38 -14.80 -24.78
CA TYR A 237 4.97 -13.40 -24.92
C TYR A 237 5.65 -12.42 -23.96
N TYR A 238 5.97 -12.87 -22.75
CA TYR A 238 6.55 -12.08 -21.67
C TYR A 238 7.72 -12.83 -21.04
N ASN A 239 8.67 -12.09 -20.48
CA ASN A 239 9.68 -12.72 -19.65
C ASN A 239 9.07 -13.16 -18.32
N GLY A 240 9.30 -14.41 -17.93
CA GLY A 240 8.87 -14.93 -16.65
C GLY A 240 9.74 -14.44 -15.49
N VAL A 241 9.16 -14.37 -14.30
CA VAL A 241 9.92 -14.13 -13.07
C VAL A 241 10.80 -15.34 -12.72
N GLU A 242 11.89 -15.10 -11.99
CA GLU A 242 12.87 -16.14 -11.61
C GLU A 242 12.23 -17.26 -10.78
N GLU A 243 11.22 -16.94 -9.96
CA GLU A 243 10.48 -17.88 -9.13
C GLU A 243 9.91 -19.05 -9.93
N LEU A 244 9.60 -18.87 -11.21
CA LEU A 244 9.12 -19.95 -12.08
C LEU A 244 10.13 -21.08 -12.26
N MET A 245 11.41 -20.86 -11.93
CA MET A 245 12.42 -21.91 -11.91
C MET A 245 12.21 -22.90 -10.76
N GLY A 246 11.50 -22.50 -9.69
CA GLY A 246 11.09 -23.36 -8.59
C GLY A 246 9.83 -24.20 -8.86
N ARG A 247 9.36 -24.28 -10.11
CA ARG A 247 8.15 -25.02 -10.48
C ARG A 247 8.19 -26.51 -10.11
N TRP A 248 7.01 -27.07 -9.91
CA TRP A 248 6.81 -28.51 -9.73
C TRP A 248 7.29 -29.27 -10.98
N GLN A 249 7.99 -30.40 -10.80
CA GLN A 249 8.53 -31.20 -11.89
C GLN A 249 8.05 -32.66 -11.89
N LYS A 250 7.91 -33.28 -10.70
CA LYS A 250 7.53 -34.69 -10.56
C LYS A 250 6.66 -34.94 -9.31
N PRO A 251 5.88 -36.03 -9.29
CA PRO A 251 5.10 -36.41 -8.11
C PRO A 251 5.95 -36.50 -6.83
N GLY A 252 5.49 -35.83 -5.78
CA GLY A 252 6.18 -35.69 -4.51
C GLY A 252 6.95 -34.38 -4.32
N ASP A 253 7.13 -33.57 -5.37
CA ASP A 253 7.73 -32.24 -5.23
C ASP A 253 6.81 -31.32 -4.42
N VAL A 254 7.39 -30.62 -3.44
CA VAL A 254 6.69 -29.62 -2.61
C VAL A 254 7.17 -28.23 -3.00
N THR A 255 6.29 -27.43 -3.60
CA THR A 255 6.58 -26.08 -4.10
C THR A 255 5.29 -25.26 -4.18
N ASP A 256 5.41 -23.93 -4.22
CA ASP A 256 4.32 -22.98 -4.42
C ASP A 256 4.14 -22.55 -5.89
N VAL A 257 5.00 -23.03 -6.78
CA VAL A 257 4.95 -22.78 -8.22
C VAL A 257 4.41 -24.02 -8.95
N PRO A 258 3.20 -23.92 -9.54
CA PRO A 258 2.59 -25.04 -10.25
C PRO A 258 3.42 -25.53 -11.43
N LYS A 259 3.08 -26.73 -11.87
CA LYS A 259 3.61 -27.32 -13.10
C LYS A 259 3.43 -26.36 -14.28
N VAL A 260 4.50 -26.18 -15.04
CA VAL A 260 4.49 -25.41 -16.28
C VAL A 260 4.08 -26.30 -17.44
N ILE A 261 3.15 -25.83 -18.28
CA ILE A 261 2.72 -26.55 -19.49
C ILE A 261 2.91 -25.65 -20.71
N ALA A 262 3.65 -26.17 -21.70
CA ALA A 262 3.87 -25.48 -22.96
C ALA A 262 2.58 -25.35 -23.79
N ASN A 263 2.45 -24.26 -24.55
CA ASN A 263 1.39 -24.04 -25.55
C ASN A 263 -0.06 -24.05 -25.04
N THR A 264 -0.28 -23.75 -23.76
CA THR A 264 -1.62 -23.56 -23.16
C THR A 264 -1.58 -22.39 -22.16
N THR A 265 -2.75 -21.83 -21.82
CA THR A 265 -2.91 -20.89 -20.69
C THR A 265 -2.64 -21.54 -19.32
N GLY A 266 -2.11 -22.77 -19.29
CA GLY A 266 -1.84 -23.53 -18.08
C GLY A 266 -3.11 -23.80 -17.28
N PHE A 267 -2.96 -23.98 -15.97
CA PHE A 267 -4.07 -24.26 -15.05
C PHE A 267 -4.70 -23.01 -14.44
N ASN A 268 -4.57 -21.84 -15.08
CA ASN A 268 -5.05 -20.56 -14.52
C ASN A 268 -4.43 -20.20 -13.15
N ALA A 269 -3.27 -20.78 -12.82
CA ALA A 269 -2.50 -20.52 -11.60
C ALA A 269 -2.17 -19.04 -11.36
N SER A 270 -2.17 -18.25 -12.44
CA SER A 270 -1.80 -16.83 -12.45
C SER A 270 -3.00 -15.90 -12.53
N ARG A 271 -4.20 -16.46 -12.36
CA ARG A 271 -5.42 -15.67 -12.17
C ARG A 271 -5.46 -15.07 -10.75
N PRO A 272 -6.22 -13.98 -10.55
CA PRO A 272 -6.26 -13.31 -9.26
C PRO A 272 -6.68 -14.22 -8.10
N SER A 273 -5.84 -14.28 -7.07
CA SER A 273 -6.07 -15.02 -5.83
C SER A 273 -5.05 -14.57 -4.77
N THR A 274 -5.18 -15.06 -3.54
CA THR A 274 -4.20 -14.80 -2.47
C THR A 274 -2.78 -15.29 -2.76
N ARG A 275 -2.57 -16.08 -3.82
CA ARG A 275 -1.22 -16.42 -4.31
C ARG A 275 -0.36 -15.17 -4.54
N PHE A 276 -1.00 -14.10 -5.00
CA PHE A 276 -0.37 -12.82 -5.37
C PHE A 276 -0.70 -11.69 -4.40
N LEU A 277 -1.20 -12.03 -3.20
CA LEU A 277 -1.46 -11.09 -2.13
C LEU A 277 -0.39 -11.26 -1.04
N TYR A 278 0.36 -10.20 -0.80
CA TYR A 278 1.53 -10.19 0.08
C TYR A 278 1.32 -9.26 1.27
N ASP A 279 1.96 -9.55 2.40
CA ASP A 279 2.05 -8.56 3.47
C ASP A 279 2.92 -7.39 3.01
N GLY A 280 2.41 -6.17 3.13
CA GLY A 280 3.07 -4.94 2.69
C GLY A 280 3.95 -4.30 3.76
N ASP A 281 4.14 -4.93 4.92
CA ASP A 281 4.90 -4.36 6.03
C ASP A 281 6.38 -4.19 5.68
N TYR A 282 6.92 -3.00 5.90
CA TYR A 282 8.31 -2.69 5.55
C TYR A 282 8.94 -1.61 6.45
N ILE A 283 10.27 -1.59 6.45
CA ILE A 283 11.11 -0.54 7.05
C ILE A 283 12.09 -0.07 5.98
N ARG A 284 12.26 1.25 5.83
CA ARG A 284 13.16 1.87 4.86
C ARG A 284 14.05 2.89 5.53
N LEU A 285 15.36 2.80 5.28
CA LEU A 285 16.30 3.89 5.58
C LEU A 285 16.12 4.95 4.48
N LYS A 286 15.25 5.93 4.76
CA LYS A 286 14.87 6.98 3.81
C LYS A 286 16.05 7.91 3.56
N ASP A 287 16.73 8.33 4.63
CA ASP A 287 17.91 9.19 4.54
C ASP A 287 18.99 8.76 5.54
N LEU A 288 20.23 8.75 5.08
CA LEU A 288 21.43 8.62 5.90
C LEU A 288 22.42 9.71 5.48
N MET A 289 22.86 10.54 6.41
CA MET A 289 23.89 11.54 6.19
C MET A 289 25.00 11.32 7.20
N ILE A 290 26.24 11.26 6.72
CA ILE A 290 27.43 11.15 7.57
C ILE A 290 28.41 12.19 7.06
N GLY A 291 28.98 12.97 7.97
CA GLY A 291 29.90 14.02 7.59
C GLY A 291 30.80 14.51 8.71
N TYR A 292 31.62 15.49 8.35
CA TYR A 292 32.51 16.19 9.24
C TYR A 292 32.47 17.69 8.96
N SER A 293 32.15 18.46 9.99
CA SER A 293 32.30 19.92 10.02
C SER A 293 33.65 20.29 10.61
N LEU A 294 34.37 21.18 9.93
CA LEU A 294 35.68 21.63 10.37
C LEU A 294 35.56 22.41 11.69
N PRO A 295 36.59 22.38 12.55
CA PRO A 295 36.61 23.24 13.72
C PRO A 295 36.65 24.72 13.34
N ALA A 296 35.88 25.55 14.05
CA ALA A 296 35.84 27.01 13.85
C ALA A 296 37.21 27.72 13.93
N SER A 297 38.23 27.11 14.55
CA SER A 297 39.60 27.63 14.55
C SER A 297 40.29 27.49 13.19
N ILE A 298 39.93 26.49 12.40
CA ILE A 298 40.42 26.28 11.04
C ILE A 298 39.62 27.14 10.08
N GLU A 299 38.29 27.09 10.14
CA GLU A 299 37.37 27.83 9.24
C GLU A 299 37.70 29.33 9.19
N ARG A 300 37.87 29.95 10.36
CA ARG A 300 38.24 31.38 10.47
C ARG A 300 39.61 31.71 9.91
N LYS A 301 40.58 30.78 9.93
CA LYS A 301 41.91 31.01 9.34
C LYS A 301 41.87 31.03 7.81
N ILE A 302 40.93 30.30 7.22
CA ILE A 302 40.78 30.17 5.77
C ILE A 302 39.64 31.05 5.21
N GLY A 303 39.01 31.87 6.05
CA GLY A 303 38.04 32.90 5.63
C GLY A 303 36.61 32.40 5.42
N PHE A 304 36.22 31.29 6.05
CA PHE A 304 34.85 30.73 5.97
C PHE A 304 34.17 30.71 7.35
N ASN A 305 32.83 30.76 7.34
CA ASN A 305 31.94 30.67 8.49
C ASN A 305 31.49 29.22 8.82
N ASP A 306 31.45 28.33 7.83
CA ASP A 306 31.17 26.90 7.98
C ASP A 306 31.76 26.14 6.79
N ILE A 307 32.49 25.05 7.07
CA ILE A 307 32.91 24.08 6.06
C ILE A 307 32.56 22.68 6.54
N SER A 308 31.73 21.98 5.78
CA SER A 308 31.42 20.57 6.05
C SER A 308 31.50 19.71 4.79
N ILE A 309 32.04 18.51 4.96
CA ILE A 309 32.10 17.47 3.92
C ILE A 309 31.22 16.32 4.37
N TYR A 310 30.37 15.82 3.48
CA TYR A 310 29.42 14.78 3.83
C TYR A 310 29.11 13.84 2.67
N MET A 311 28.58 12.68 3.04
CA MET A 311 27.93 11.73 2.15
C MET A 311 26.47 11.61 2.57
N ARG A 312 25.55 11.69 1.62
CA ARG A 312 24.12 11.45 1.82
C ARG A 312 23.66 10.28 0.97
N GLY A 313 23.07 9.27 1.61
CA GLY A 313 22.36 8.18 0.98
C GLY A 313 20.85 8.36 1.13
N THR A 314 20.09 8.16 0.05
CA THR A 314 18.62 8.19 0.06
C THR A 314 18.08 6.85 -0.43
N ASN A 315 17.10 6.29 0.30
CA ASN A 315 16.48 4.97 0.07
C ASN A 315 17.47 3.79 -0.04
N ILE A 316 18.65 3.89 0.57
CA ILE A 316 19.75 2.94 0.35
C ILE A 316 19.44 1.52 0.86
N TRP A 317 18.52 1.39 1.82
CA TRP A 317 18.13 0.12 2.42
C TRP A 317 16.63 0.04 2.64
N THR A 318 16.04 -1.14 2.39
CA THR A 318 14.64 -1.47 2.67
C THR A 318 14.57 -2.93 3.10
N TRP A 319 13.90 -3.19 4.22
CA TRP A 319 13.50 -4.51 4.67
C TRP A 319 11.99 -4.66 4.48
N VAL A 320 11.57 -5.83 4.01
CA VAL A 320 10.17 -6.18 3.75
C VAL A 320 9.85 -7.45 4.53
N LYS A 321 8.66 -7.52 5.13
CA LYS A 321 8.24 -8.64 5.97
C LYS A 321 7.93 -9.91 5.17
N ASP A 322 7.26 -9.80 4.02
CA ASP A 322 6.93 -10.94 3.16
C ASP A 322 8.03 -11.13 2.11
N ASP A 323 8.85 -12.17 2.26
CA ASP A 323 9.96 -12.46 1.35
C ASP A 323 9.49 -12.77 -0.10
N ARG A 324 8.20 -13.07 -0.30
CA ARG A 324 7.64 -13.28 -1.64
C ARG A 324 7.38 -11.97 -2.38
N LEU A 325 7.28 -10.84 -1.68
CA LEU A 325 7.11 -9.52 -2.30
C LEU A 325 8.46 -9.01 -2.81
N LYS A 326 8.75 -9.25 -4.09
CA LYS A 326 9.98 -8.79 -4.74
C LYS A 326 9.92 -7.35 -5.26
N TYR A 327 8.71 -6.84 -5.42
CA TYR A 327 8.48 -5.46 -5.86
C TYR A 327 8.60 -4.49 -4.68
N ASP A 328 8.69 -3.21 -4.99
CA ASP A 328 8.70 -2.19 -3.94
C ASP A 328 7.38 -2.25 -3.13
N PRO A 329 7.44 -2.36 -1.79
CA PRO A 329 6.24 -2.42 -0.96
C PRO A 329 5.49 -1.08 -0.91
N GLU A 330 6.13 0.03 -1.26
CA GLU A 330 5.54 1.37 -1.29
C GLU A 330 4.74 1.56 -2.60
N VAL A 331 3.53 1.02 -2.61
CA VAL A 331 2.59 1.12 -3.73
C VAL A 331 1.61 2.29 -3.56
N ARG A 332 0.83 2.56 -4.61
CA ARG A 332 -0.25 3.56 -4.54
C ARG A 332 -1.30 3.12 -3.52
N ALA A 333 -2.15 4.07 -3.10
CA ALA A 333 -3.25 3.79 -2.17
C ALA A 333 -4.23 2.70 -2.64
N ASP A 334 -4.19 2.30 -3.92
CA ASP A 334 -5.00 1.20 -4.44
C ASP A 334 -4.46 -0.19 -4.08
N GLY A 335 -3.19 -0.29 -3.65
CA GLY A 335 -2.55 -1.51 -3.15
C GLY A 335 -2.00 -2.43 -4.24
N TYR A 336 -1.99 -2.01 -5.50
CA TYR A 336 -1.50 -2.82 -6.62
C TYR A 336 -0.05 -2.47 -6.97
N THR A 337 0.77 -3.50 -7.21
CA THR A 337 2.07 -3.31 -7.87
C THR A 337 1.87 -2.83 -9.31
N ARG A 338 2.88 -2.19 -9.86
CA ARG A 338 2.90 -1.75 -11.26
C ARG A 338 4.30 -1.90 -11.81
N LEU A 339 4.42 -1.96 -13.13
CA LEU A 339 5.70 -1.80 -13.82
C LEU A 339 6.13 -0.32 -13.81
N THR A 340 6.36 0.20 -12.62
CA THR A 340 6.91 1.54 -12.39
C THR A 340 8.35 1.43 -11.92
N THR A 341 9.17 2.41 -12.27
CA THR A 341 10.53 2.50 -11.73
C THR A 341 10.43 2.64 -10.21
N PRO A 342 11.07 1.74 -9.44
CA PRO A 342 11.06 1.86 -7.98
C PRO A 342 11.78 3.15 -7.55
N PRO A 343 11.54 3.63 -6.33
CA PRO A 343 12.29 4.73 -5.74
C PRO A 343 13.80 4.54 -5.93
N VAL A 344 14.46 5.55 -6.49
CA VAL A 344 15.89 5.48 -6.79
C VAL A 344 16.69 5.46 -5.50
N LYS A 345 17.69 4.58 -5.46
CA LYS A 345 18.75 4.61 -4.45
C LYS A 345 19.82 5.57 -4.93
N SER A 346 20.11 6.61 -4.15
CA SER A 346 21.12 7.60 -4.51
C SER A 346 22.15 7.77 -3.40
N MET A 347 23.40 7.96 -3.79
CA MET A 347 24.49 8.37 -2.90
C MET A 347 25.12 9.64 -3.48
N VAL A 348 25.21 10.69 -2.67
CA VAL A 348 25.72 12.00 -3.06
C VAL A 348 26.82 12.40 -2.09
N PHE A 349 27.94 12.87 -2.63
CA PHE A 349 29.02 13.50 -1.87
C PHE A 349 28.86 15.01 -1.98
N GLY A 350 28.91 15.69 -0.84
CA GLY A 350 28.68 17.13 -0.75
C GLY A 350 29.77 17.85 0.01
N LEU A 351 29.97 19.10 -0.37
CA LEU A 351 30.79 20.09 0.33
C LEU A 351 29.88 21.31 0.57
N ASN A 352 29.72 21.69 1.83
CA ASN A 352 29.09 22.95 2.21
C ASN A 352 30.17 23.99 2.49
N LEU A 353 30.03 25.19 1.92
CA LEU A 353 30.89 26.33 2.18
C LEU A 353 30.00 27.53 2.50
N LYS A 354 30.13 28.09 3.69
CA LYS A 354 29.47 29.33 4.09
C LYS A 354 30.52 30.40 4.30
N PHE A 355 30.37 31.54 3.63
CA PHE A 355 31.25 32.71 3.74
C PHE A 355 30.70 33.74 4.73
#